data_AF-A0A087VLV0-F1
#
_entry.id   AF-A0A087VLV0-F1
#
_cell.length_a   1.000
_cell.length_b   1.000
_cell.length_c   1.000
_cell.angle_alpha   90.00
_cell.angle_beta   90.00
_cell.angle_gamma   90.00
#
_symmetry.space_group_name_H-M   'P 1'
#
loop_
_entity.id
_entity.type
_entity.pdbx_description
1 polymer ?
#
loop_
_entity_poly.entity_id
_entity_poly.type
_entity_poly.pdbx_seq_one_letter_code
_entity_poly.pdbx_strand_id
1 'polypeptide(L)'
;LQWLLDNYETAEGVSLPRSTLYNHYLRHCQEHKLDPVNAASFGKLIRSIFMGLRTRRLGTRGNSKYHYYGIRVKPDSPLNRLQEDMQYMAMRQQPMQQKQRYKPMQKVDGVADGFTGSGQQTGTSVEQTVIAQSQHHQQFLDASRVLPEFGEVEIPSLPDGTTFEDIKSLQSLYREHCEAILDVVVNLQFSLIEKLWQTFWRYSPSAPPDGTITEPSNLSEIESRLPKAKLITLCKNESILKWMCNCDHVMYQALVEILIPDVLRPIPSALTQAIRNFAKSLEGWLTNAMNNIPQRMIQTKVAAVSAFAQTLRRYTSLNHLAQAARAVLQNTSQINQMLNDLNRVDFANVQEQASWVCQCDDNMVQRLETDFKMTLQQQSTLEQWAAWLDNVMMQALKPYEGRPSFPKAARQFLLKWSFYSSMVIRDLTLRSAASFGSFHLIRLLYDEYMFYLVEHRVAQATGETPIAVMGEFGDLNAVSPGNMDKDEGSEVESEIDEELDENGEPQAKREKTELTQAFQVGCMQPVLESGVQQNLLNPIHNEHIVATTQTIRQCSATGNTYTAV
;
A
#
# COMPACT_ATOMS: atom_id res chain seq x y z
N LEU A 1 25.26 -31.05 12.03
CA LEU A 1 26.63 -30.45 12.00
C LEU A 1 27.39 -30.94 10.78
N GLN A 2 27.77 -32.22 10.73
CA GLN A 2 28.60 -32.82 9.67
C GLN A 2 28.21 -32.41 8.24
N TRP A 3 26.92 -32.53 7.87
CA TRP A 3 26.39 -32.11 6.57
C TRP A 3 26.80 -30.69 6.11
N LEU A 4 26.95 -29.72 7.03
CA LEU A 4 27.44 -28.38 6.66
C LEU A 4 28.92 -28.40 6.28
N LEU A 5 29.76 -29.16 7.01
CA LEU A 5 31.19 -29.33 6.71
C LEU A 5 31.43 -30.20 5.47
N ASP A 6 30.53 -31.14 5.18
CA ASP A 6 30.60 -32.00 3.98
C ASP A 6 30.30 -31.22 2.70
N ASN A 7 29.48 -30.16 2.80
CA ASN A 7 28.94 -29.46 1.61
C ASN A 7 29.40 -28.01 1.44
N TYR A 8 29.94 -27.36 2.48
CA TYR A 8 30.36 -25.96 2.45
C TYR A 8 31.76 -25.76 3.00
N GLU A 9 32.43 -24.70 2.54
CA GLU A 9 33.75 -24.30 2.97
C GLU A 9 33.92 -22.78 2.98
N THR A 10 34.80 -22.30 3.86
CA THR A 10 35.22 -20.89 3.88
C THR A 10 36.07 -20.56 2.66
N ALA A 11 35.72 -19.49 1.94
CA ALA A 11 36.48 -19.03 0.78
C ALA A 11 36.37 -17.50 0.66
N GLU A 12 37.48 -16.84 0.33
CA GLU A 12 37.52 -15.38 0.17
C GLU A 12 36.92 -14.90 -1.15
N GLY A 13 36.58 -13.61 -1.24
CA GLY A 13 35.97 -12.97 -2.41
C GLY A 13 34.50 -13.35 -2.68
N VAL A 14 34.08 -14.55 -2.30
CA VAL A 14 32.77 -15.14 -2.65
C VAL A 14 31.67 -14.89 -1.61
N SER A 15 30.42 -15.03 -2.04
CA SER A 15 29.25 -14.98 -1.16
C SER A 15 28.14 -15.89 -1.66
N LEU A 16 27.35 -16.42 -0.73
CA LEU A 16 26.19 -17.27 -1.00
C LEU A 16 24.91 -16.64 -0.45
N PRO A 17 23.78 -16.62 -1.18
CA PRO A 17 22.51 -16.12 -0.65
C PRO A 17 22.05 -16.95 0.56
N ARG A 18 21.57 -16.28 1.61
CA ARG A 18 21.11 -16.99 2.83
C ARG A 18 19.93 -17.93 2.55
N SER A 19 19.06 -17.55 1.62
CA SER A 19 17.91 -18.34 1.19
C SER A 19 18.34 -19.66 0.53
N THR A 20 19.32 -19.64 -0.38
CA THR A 20 19.82 -20.85 -1.05
C THR A 20 20.38 -21.84 -0.02
N LEU A 21 21.23 -21.36 0.90
CA LEU A 21 21.85 -22.16 1.95
C LEU A 21 20.79 -22.77 2.90
N TYR A 22 19.80 -21.98 3.31
CA TYR A 22 18.70 -22.45 4.15
C TYR A 22 17.78 -23.43 3.42
N ASN A 23 17.50 -23.23 2.13
CA ASN A 23 16.72 -24.18 1.33
C ASN A 23 17.41 -25.53 1.16
N HIS A 24 18.75 -25.54 1.01
CA HIS A 24 19.52 -26.79 1.00
C HIS A 24 19.44 -27.51 2.35
N TYR A 25 19.45 -26.76 3.47
CA TYR A 25 19.24 -27.31 4.81
C TYR A 25 17.83 -27.88 5.00
N LEU A 26 16.78 -27.17 4.54
CA LEU A 26 15.40 -27.66 4.59
C LEU A 26 15.22 -28.97 3.81
N ARG A 27 15.84 -29.09 2.62
CA ARG A 27 15.83 -30.35 1.85
C ARG A 27 16.54 -31.49 2.58
N HIS A 28 17.73 -31.25 3.13
CA HIS A 28 18.44 -32.24 3.94
C HIS A 28 17.63 -32.69 5.16
N CYS A 29 16.96 -31.76 5.85
CA CYS A 29 16.01 -32.08 6.92
C CYS A 29 14.86 -32.97 6.44
N GLN A 30 14.25 -32.66 5.30
CA GLN A 30 13.17 -33.45 4.71
C GLN A 30 13.63 -34.88 4.33
N GLU A 31 14.78 -35.00 3.67
CA GLU A 31 15.37 -36.27 3.22
C GLU A 31 15.73 -37.20 4.40
N HIS A 32 16.24 -36.62 5.50
CA HIS A 32 16.63 -37.36 6.70
C HIS A 32 15.55 -37.40 7.81
N LYS A 33 14.35 -36.86 7.56
CA LYS A 33 13.23 -36.78 8.52
C LYS A 33 13.61 -36.09 9.84
N LEU A 34 14.33 -34.97 9.75
CA LEU A 34 14.76 -34.14 10.87
C LEU A 34 13.94 -32.84 10.90
N ASP A 35 13.46 -32.44 12.07
CA ASP A 35 12.77 -31.16 12.23
C ASP A 35 13.72 -29.97 11.96
N PRO A 36 13.39 -29.06 11.03
CA PRO A 36 14.26 -27.94 10.70
C PRO A 36 14.16 -26.82 11.73
N VAL A 37 15.30 -26.37 12.27
CA VAL A 37 15.34 -25.16 13.10
C VAL A 37 15.13 -23.91 12.24
N ASN A 38 14.44 -22.90 12.79
CA ASN A 38 14.13 -21.67 12.06
C ASN A 38 15.41 -20.94 11.56
N ALA A 39 15.24 -20.08 10.55
CA ALA A 39 16.34 -19.39 9.87
C ALA A 39 17.23 -18.52 10.80
N ALA A 40 16.72 -18.03 11.94
CA ALA A 40 17.51 -17.28 12.91
C ALA A 40 18.39 -18.22 13.77
N SER A 41 17.83 -19.34 14.24
CA SER A 41 18.58 -20.40 14.93
C SER A 41 19.61 -21.05 14.03
N PHE A 42 19.26 -21.34 12.78
CA PHE A 42 20.20 -21.80 11.75
C PHE A 42 21.30 -20.74 11.48
N GLY A 43 20.95 -19.46 11.50
CA GLY A 43 21.88 -18.34 11.39
C GLY A 43 22.88 -18.22 12.56
N LYS A 44 22.56 -18.77 13.75
CA LYS A 44 23.51 -18.97 14.84
C LYS A 44 24.39 -20.19 14.57
N LEU A 45 23.75 -21.34 14.26
CA LEU A 45 24.40 -22.63 14.02
C LEU A 45 25.52 -22.56 12.96
N ILE A 46 25.27 -21.89 11.83
CA ILE A 46 26.27 -21.76 10.76
C ILE A 46 27.47 -20.91 11.17
N ARG A 47 27.29 -19.93 12.06
CA ARG A 47 28.35 -19.02 12.55
C ARG A 47 29.24 -19.66 13.62
N SER A 48 28.74 -20.66 14.35
CA SER A 48 29.55 -21.50 15.23
C SER A 48 30.38 -22.56 14.50
N ILE A 49 30.11 -22.80 13.20
CA ILE A 49 30.83 -23.78 12.37
C ILE A 49 31.84 -23.06 11.47
N PHE A 50 31.39 -22.02 10.76
CA PHE A 50 32.23 -21.22 9.89
C PHE A 50 32.51 -19.87 10.56
N MET A 51 33.71 -19.73 11.11
CA MET A 51 34.18 -18.50 11.73
C MET A 51 34.39 -17.40 10.67
N GLY A 52 34.26 -16.14 11.06
CA GLY A 52 34.55 -14.99 10.19
C GLY A 52 33.49 -14.62 9.14
N LEU A 53 32.38 -15.37 9.00
CA LEU A 53 31.33 -15.09 8.01
C LEU A 53 30.77 -13.66 8.13
N ARG A 54 30.98 -12.83 7.10
CA ARG A 54 30.50 -11.44 7.08
C ARG A 54 29.09 -11.37 6.51
N THR A 55 28.30 -10.40 6.96
CA THR A 55 26.99 -10.09 6.36
C THR A 55 27.21 -9.15 5.17
N ARG A 56 26.63 -9.47 4.01
CA ARG A 56 26.44 -8.52 2.90
C ARG A 56 24.98 -8.52 2.46
N ARG A 57 24.54 -7.42 1.85
CA ARG A 57 23.25 -7.28 1.19
C ARG A 57 23.52 -6.92 -0.28
N LEU A 58 23.11 -7.77 -1.22
CA LEU A 58 23.50 -7.69 -2.64
C LEU A 58 22.28 -7.73 -3.56
N GLY A 59 22.36 -7.04 -4.70
CA GLY A 59 21.26 -6.85 -5.67
C GLY A 59 20.81 -5.38 -5.77
N THR A 60 20.14 -5.04 -6.88
CA THR A 60 19.72 -3.66 -7.22
C THR A 60 18.75 -3.04 -6.20
N ARG A 61 18.59 -1.70 -6.22
CA ARG A 61 17.71 -0.95 -5.30
C ARG A 61 16.29 -1.56 -5.30
N GLY A 62 15.81 -1.93 -4.11
CA GLY A 62 14.54 -2.63 -3.91
C GLY A 62 14.64 -4.18 -3.93
N ASN A 63 15.60 -4.76 -4.66
CA ASN A 63 15.76 -6.21 -4.78
C ASN A 63 16.78 -6.83 -3.81
N SER A 64 17.60 -6.01 -3.15
CA SER A 64 18.81 -6.46 -2.45
C SER A 64 18.55 -7.49 -1.33
N LYS A 65 19.07 -8.72 -1.49
CA LYS A 65 18.90 -9.87 -0.58
C LYS A 65 20.11 -10.04 0.36
N TYR A 66 19.94 -10.77 1.46
CA TYR A 66 21.03 -11.06 2.41
C TYR A 66 21.88 -12.26 1.98
N HIS A 67 23.20 -12.11 2.09
CA HIS A 67 24.21 -13.13 1.80
C HIS A 67 25.07 -13.42 3.04
N TYR A 68 25.65 -14.62 3.07
CA TYR A 68 26.88 -14.88 3.83
C TYR A 68 28.07 -14.65 2.90
N TYR A 69 28.99 -13.78 3.30
CA TYR A 69 30.25 -13.53 2.59
C TYR A 69 31.40 -14.25 3.30
N GLY A 70 32.28 -14.90 2.53
CA GLY A 70 33.33 -15.77 3.07
C GLY A 70 33.01 -17.27 3.00
N ILE A 71 32.02 -17.71 2.22
CA ILE A 71 31.58 -19.12 2.12
C ILE A 71 31.12 -19.49 0.70
N ARG A 72 31.37 -20.73 0.30
CA ARG A 72 30.85 -21.35 -0.93
C ARG A 72 30.41 -22.80 -0.67
N VAL A 73 29.65 -23.35 -1.62
CA VAL A 73 29.48 -24.81 -1.77
C VAL A 73 30.84 -25.40 -2.17
N LYS A 74 31.21 -26.57 -1.62
CA LYS A 74 32.45 -27.26 -1.98
C LYS A 74 32.39 -27.82 -3.41
N PRO A 75 33.50 -27.90 -4.18
CA PRO A 75 33.47 -28.38 -5.57
C PRO A 75 32.96 -29.82 -5.75
N ASP A 76 33.19 -30.69 -4.79
CA ASP A 76 32.78 -32.10 -4.75
C ASP A 76 31.35 -32.32 -4.20
N SER A 77 30.71 -31.28 -3.66
CA SER A 77 29.37 -31.39 -3.08
C SER A 77 28.30 -31.69 -4.14
N PRO A 78 27.34 -32.61 -3.87
CA PRO A 78 26.19 -32.82 -4.74
C PRO A 78 25.28 -31.59 -4.85
N LEU A 79 25.38 -30.63 -3.92
CA LEU A 79 24.59 -29.39 -3.95
C LEU A 79 24.93 -28.48 -5.15
N ASN A 80 26.07 -28.67 -5.81
CA ASN A 80 26.40 -27.91 -7.03
C ASN A 80 25.37 -28.16 -8.15
N ARG A 81 24.90 -29.40 -8.31
CA ARG A 81 23.86 -29.76 -9.30
C ARG A 81 22.51 -29.10 -8.98
N LEU A 82 22.21 -28.90 -7.70
CA LEU A 82 21.01 -28.20 -7.24
C LEU A 82 21.13 -26.67 -7.38
N GLN A 83 22.36 -26.15 -7.27
CA GLN A 83 22.65 -24.77 -7.57
C GLN A 83 22.61 -24.49 -9.08
N GLU A 84 23.01 -25.46 -9.92
CA GLU A 84 22.74 -25.46 -11.36
C GLU A 84 21.23 -25.41 -11.61
N ASP A 85 20.40 -26.32 -11.09
CA ASP A 85 18.93 -26.26 -11.28
C ASP A 85 18.32 -24.89 -10.90
N MET A 86 18.74 -24.31 -9.76
CA MET A 86 18.31 -22.96 -9.34
C MET A 86 18.79 -21.86 -10.30
N GLN A 87 20.01 -21.96 -10.85
CA GLN A 87 20.54 -21.00 -11.81
C GLN A 87 20.06 -21.25 -13.25
N TYR A 88 19.63 -22.45 -13.61
CA TYR A 88 18.90 -22.76 -14.85
C TYR A 88 17.46 -22.22 -14.78
N MET A 89 16.78 -22.33 -13.64
CA MET A 89 15.49 -21.65 -13.42
C MET A 89 15.63 -20.12 -13.46
N ALA A 90 16.76 -19.55 -13.00
CA ALA A 90 17.03 -18.11 -13.10
C ALA A 90 17.42 -17.68 -14.52
N MET A 91 18.28 -18.43 -15.22
CA MET A 91 18.68 -18.19 -16.61
C MET A 91 17.48 -18.24 -17.57
N ARG A 92 16.50 -19.10 -17.30
CA ARG A 92 15.27 -19.21 -18.12
C ARG A 92 14.34 -17.97 -18.04
N GLN A 93 14.73 -16.94 -17.28
CA GLN A 93 14.10 -15.61 -17.30
C GLN A 93 14.78 -14.63 -18.30
N GLN A 94 15.70 -15.10 -19.14
CA GLN A 94 16.26 -14.37 -20.29
C GLN A 94 16.06 -15.19 -21.59
N PRO A 95 15.56 -14.59 -22.69
CA PRO A 95 15.20 -15.35 -23.89
C PRO A 95 16.29 -15.35 -24.98
N MET A 96 16.83 -16.53 -25.33
CA MET A 96 17.06 -16.95 -26.72
C MET A 96 17.58 -18.41 -26.86
N GLN A 97 16.94 -19.15 -27.77
CA GLN A 97 17.44 -20.20 -28.67
C GLN A 97 18.80 -20.89 -28.39
N GLN A 98 18.83 -22.24 -28.26
CA GLN A 98 19.07 -23.16 -29.41
C GLN A 98 19.04 -24.67 -29.04
N LYS A 99 18.38 -25.47 -29.91
CA LYS A 99 18.38 -26.94 -30.16
C LYS A 99 18.97 -27.97 -29.14
N GLN A 100 18.06 -28.83 -28.65
CA GLN A 100 18.13 -30.31 -28.57
C GLN A 100 19.42 -31.07 -28.15
N ARG A 101 19.29 -31.98 -27.17
CA ARG A 101 19.48 -33.44 -27.43
C ARG A 101 18.67 -34.35 -26.47
N TYR A 102 18.24 -35.50 -27.00
CA TYR A 102 17.42 -36.55 -26.36
C TYR A 102 18.22 -37.52 -25.48
N LYS A 103 17.55 -38.15 -24.48
CA LYS A 103 17.16 -39.59 -24.55
C LYS A 103 16.29 -40.06 -23.35
N PRO A 104 15.09 -40.62 -23.60
CA PRO A 104 14.34 -41.43 -22.63
C PRO A 104 14.70 -42.93 -22.75
N MET A 105 14.20 -43.75 -21.82
CA MET A 105 14.45 -45.20 -21.77
C MET A 105 13.18 -46.00 -22.08
N GLN A 106 13.24 -46.79 -23.16
CA GLN A 106 12.68 -48.14 -23.43
C GLN A 106 11.45 -48.62 -22.61
N LYS A 107 10.44 -49.32 -23.18
CA LYS A 107 10.42 -50.12 -24.44
C LYS A 107 8.99 -50.61 -24.82
N VAL A 108 8.79 -50.95 -26.11
CA VAL A 108 7.94 -52.06 -26.65
C VAL A 108 6.39 -51.93 -26.52
N ASP A 109 5.55 -52.23 -27.52
CA ASP A 109 5.74 -52.79 -28.88
C ASP A 109 4.69 -52.28 -29.90
N GLY A 110 4.81 -52.56 -31.22
CA GLY A 110 3.62 -52.54 -32.13
C GLY A 110 3.67 -51.97 -33.58
N VAL A 111 4.56 -52.46 -34.46
CA VAL A 111 4.32 -52.74 -35.92
C VAL A 111 3.89 -51.62 -36.95
N ALA A 112 4.64 -51.57 -38.06
CA ALA A 112 4.33 -51.13 -39.44
C ALA A 112 4.29 -49.63 -39.90
N ASP A 113 5.27 -49.31 -40.77
CA ASP A 113 5.26 -48.59 -42.06
C ASP A 113 4.48 -47.27 -42.30
N GLY A 114 5.21 -46.24 -42.77
CA GLY A 114 4.68 -45.02 -43.39
C GLY A 114 5.77 -43.96 -43.69
N PHE A 115 5.82 -43.42 -44.91
CA PHE A 115 6.92 -42.54 -45.39
C PHE A 115 6.52 -41.04 -45.45
N THR A 116 7.19 -40.22 -44.63
CA THR A 116 7.35 -38.73 -44.68
C THR A 116 6.13 -37.81 -44.86
N GLY A 117 6.05 -36.76 -44.03
CA GLY A 117 5.48 -35.47 -44.46
C GLY A 117 4.62 -34.71 -43.44
N SER A 118 5.23 -34.09 -42.42
CA SER A 118 4.51 -33.14 -41.54
C SER A 118 5.40 -32.02 -41.00
N GLY A 119 4.83 -30.82 -40.90
CA GLY A 119 5.52 -29.61 -40.42
C GLY A 119 5.56 -29.49 -38.89
N GLN A 120 6.49 -28.70 -38.37
CA GLN A 120 6.70 -28.53 -36.94
C GLN A 120 5.71 -27.55 -36.31
N GLN A 121 4.93 -28.01 -35.32
CA GLN A 121 4.34 -27.17 -34.28
C GLN A 121 5.02 -27.48 -32.94
N THR A 122 5.76 -26.53 -32.37
CA THR A 122 6.38 -26.67 -31.03
C THR A 122 6.42 -25.33 -30.28
N GLY A 123 5.31 -24.97 -29.64
CA GLY A 123 5.20 -23.77 -28.79
C GLY A 123 4.30 -23.91 -27.55
N THR A 124 3.27 -24.75 -27.64
CA THR A 124 2.10 -24.78 -26.74
C THR A 124 2.35 -25.07 -25.25
N SER A 125 3.38 -25.84 -24.89
CA SER A 125 3.51 -26.39 -23.52
C SER A 125 3.68 -25.35 -22.40
N VAL A 126 4.39 -24.24 -22.65
CA VAL A 126 4.58 -23.18 -21.64
C VAL A 126 3.33 -22.31 -21.54
N GLU A 127 2.75 -21.92 -22.67
CA GLU A 127 1.52 -21.13 -22.72
C GLU A 127 0.35 -21.87 -22.08
N GLN A 128 0.16 -23.16 -22.36
CA GLN A 128 -0.86 -24.01 -21.70
C GLN A 128 -0.72 -24.01 -20.17
N THR A 129 0.52 -23.98 -19.65
CA THR A 129 0.76 -23.95 -18.19
C THR A 129 0.37 -22.60 -17.59
N VAL A 130 0.66 -21.49 -18.28
CA VAL A 130 0.29 -20.13 -17.84
C VAL A 130 -1.22 -19.90 -17.96
N ILE A 131 -1.85 -20.38 -19.04
CA ILE A 131 -3.30 -20.31 -19.27
C ILE A 131 -4.05 -21.10 -18.17
N ALA A 132 -3.62 -22.33 -17.86
CA ALA A 132 -4.22 -23.13 -16.79
C ALA A 132 -4.08 -22.47 -15.42
N GLN A 133 -2.95 -21.80 -15.14
CA GLN A 133 -2.81 -21.00 -13.91
C GLN A 133 -3.71 -19.76 -13.92
N SER A 134 -3.88 -19.08 -15.06
CA SER A 134 -4.80 -17.93 -15.15
C SER A 134 -6.24 -18.36 -14.87
N GLN A 135 -6.71 -19.43 -15.53
CA GLN A 135 -8.04 -20.01 -15.33
C GLN A 135 -8.28 -20.42 -13.86
N HIS A 136 -7.27 -21.01 -13.20
CA HIS A 136 -7.38 -21.31 -11.76
C HIS A 136 -7.39 -20.06 -10.87
N HIS A 137 -6.80 -18.94 -11.29
CA HIS A 137 -6.88 -17.67 -10.56
C HIS A 137 -8.20 -16.92 -10.79
N GLN A 138 -8.87 -17.11 -11.92
CA GLN A 138 -10.15 -16.43 -12.23
C GLN A 138 -11.28 -16.75 -11.22
N GLN A 139 -11.28 -17.92 -10.56
CA GLN A 139 -12.27 -18.27 -9.51
C GLN A 139 -12.20 -17.40 -8.23
N PHE A 140 -11.15 -16.57 -8.09
CA PHE A 140 -10.98 -15.61 -7.00
C PHE A 140 -11.43 -14.19 -7.37
N LEU A 141 -11.77 -13.96 -8.65
CA LEU A 141 -12.21 -12.68 -9.18
C LEU A 141 -13.75 -12.60 -9.19
N ASP A 142 -14.30 -11.39 -9.10
CA ASP A 142 -15.71 -11.15 -9.41
C ASP A 142 -15.87 -10.79 -10.91
N ALA A 143 -15.64 -11.79 -11.76
CA ALA A 143 -15.76 -11.67 -13.22
C ALA A 143 -17.20 -11.42 -13.73
N SER A 144 -18.17 -11.22 -12.83
CA SER A 144 -19.56 -10.87 -13.18
C SER A 144 -19.80 -9.36 -13.32
N ARG A 145 -18.88 -8.52 -12.83
CA ARG A 145 -19.03 -7.06 -12.88
C ARG A 145 -18.84 -6.50 -14.28
N VAL A 146 -19.76 -5.63 -14.67
CA VAL A 146 -19.70 -4.79 -15.86
C VAL A 146 -19.36 -3.36 -15.42
N LEU A 147 -18.74 -2.56 -16.30
CA LEU A 147 -18.54 -1.14 -16.03
C LEU A 147 -19.89 -0.42 -15.89
N PRO A 148 -20.10 0.39 -14.83
CA PRO A 148 -21.23 1.30 -14.73
C PRO A 148 -21.32 2.27 -15.91
N GLU A 149 -22.49 2.86 -16.12
CA GLU A 149 -22.64 3.91 -17.11
C GLU A 149 -21.82 5.16 -16.73
N PHE A 150 -21.21 5.78 -17.74
CA PHE A 150 -20.49 7.04 -17.57
C PHE A 150 -21.46 8.20 -17.78
N GLY A 151 -21.42 9.21 -16.92
CA GLY A 151 -22.23 10.42 -17.07
C GLY A 151 -21.94 11.16 -18.38
N GLU A 152 -22.88 12.01 -18.82
CA GLU A 152 -22.69 12.84 -20.01
C GLU A 152 -21.70 13.99 -19.78
N VAL A 153 -21.16 14.55 -20.88
CA VAL A 153 -20.26 15.71 -20.83
C VAL A 153 -21.03 17.00 -21.01
N GLU A 154 -21.30 17.71 -19.93
CA GLU A 154 -21.79 19.10 -20.00
C GLU A 154 -20.62 20.06 -20.31
N ILE A 155 -20.55 20.57 -21.54
CA ILE A 155 -19.63 21.64 -21.92
C ILE A 155 -20.40 22.93 -22.23
N PRO A 156 -20.20 24.04 -21.50
CA PRO A 156 -20.90 25.29 -21.75
C PRO A 156 -20.43 26.02 -23.03
N SER A 157 -19.22 25.74 -23.51
CA SER A 157 -18.67 26.29 -24.76
C SER A 157 -17.69 25.32 -25.42
N LEU A 158 -17.92 24.98 -26.69
CA LEU A 158 -17.03 24.11 -27.47
C LEU A 158 -15.69 24.81 -27.79
N PRO A 159 -14.55 24.11 -27.69
CA PRO A 159 -13.28 24.58 -28.25
C PRO A 159 -13.34 24.76 -29.78
N ASP A 160 -12.61 25.77 -30.29
CA ASP A 160 -12.50 26.03 -31.72
C ASP A 160 -12.08 24.79 -32.52
N GLY A 161 -12.79 24.52 -33.62
CA GLY A 161 -12.54 23.36 -34.49
C GLY A 161 -13.07 22.02 -33.98
N THR A 162 -13.83 22.01 -32.88
CA THR A 162 -14.52 20.81 -32.36
C THR A 162 -16.04 20.95 -32.44
N THR A 163 -16.76 19.82 -32.52
CA THR A 163 -18.22 19.73 -32.59
C THR A 163 -18.77 18.86 -31.46
N PHE A 164 -20.09 18.90 -31.23
CA PHE A 164 -20.77 17.94 -30.34
C PHE A 164 -20.65 16.48 -30.81
N GLU A 165 -20.41 16.24 -32.11
CA GLU A 165 -20.15 14.92 -32.66
C GLU A 165 -18.76 14.41 -32.26
N ASP A 166 -17.73 15.27 -32.24
CA ASP A 166 -16.39 14.91 -31.73
C ASP A 166 -16.42 14.49 -30.25
N ILE A 167 -17.28 15.12 -29.44
CA ILE A 167 -17.51 14.75 -28.04
C ILE A 167 -18.17 13.37 -27.95
N LYS A 168 -19.20 13.10 -28.74
CA LYS A 168 -19.86 11.77 -28.77
C LYS A 168 -18.90 10.67 -29.26
N SER A 169 -18.07 10.95 -30.26
CA SER A 169 -16.97 10.07 -30.66
C SER A 169 -15.99 9.81 -29.52
N LEU A 170 -15.59 10.84 -28.77
CA LEU A 170 -14.73 10.69 -27.58
C LEU A 170 -15.40 9.85 -26.49
N GLN A 171 -16.67 10.09 -26.17
CA GLN A 171 -17.45 9.31 -25.19
C GLN A 171 -17.50 7.83 -25.57
N SER A 172 -17.82 7.52 -26.84
CA SER A 172 -17.85 6.15 -27.36
C SER A 172 -16.47 5.49 -27.30
N LEU A 173 -15.46 6.08 -27.95
CA LEU A 173 -14.09 5.55 -28.03
C LEU A 173 -13.46 5.32 -26.66
N TYR A 174 -13.75 6.19 -25.69
CA TYR A 174 -13.21 6.07 -24.34
C TYR A 174 -13.97 5.04 -23.49
N ARG A 175 -15.29 4.89 -23.66
CA ARG A 175 -16.03 3.78 -23.05
C ARG A 175 -15.57 2.42 -23.59
N GLU A 176 -15.42 2.29 -24.90
CA GLU A 176 -14.85 1.11 -25.57
C GLU A 176 -13.43 0.79 -25.06
N HIS A 177 -12.60 1.82 -24.83
CA HIS A 177 -11.27 1.68 -24.25
C HIS A 177 -11.29 1.18 -22.79
N CYS A 178 -12.21 1.68 -21.97
CA CYS A 178 -12.41 1.20 -20.60
C CYS A 178 -12.91 -0.25 -20.58
N GLU A 179 -13.82 -0.64 -21.48
CA GLU A 179 -14.30 -2.03 -21.61
C GLU A 179 -13.19 -2.99 -22.08
N ALA A 180 -12.30 -2.55 -22.97
CA ALA A 180 -11.11 -3.32 -23.34
C ALA A 180 -10.14 -3.50 -22.16
N ILE A 181 -10.00 -2.48 -21.29
CA ILE A 181 -9.23 -2.58 -20.04
C ILE A 181 -9.87 -3.58 -19.06
N LEU A 182 -11.20 -3.56 -18.94
CA LEU A 182 -11.98 -4.48 -18.10
C LEU A 182 -11.72 -5.94 -18.48
N ASP A 183 -11.92 -6.29 -19.76
CA ASP A 183 -11.71 -7.66 -20.26
C ASP A 183 -10.26 -8.14 -20.03
N VAL A 184 -9.28 -7.30 -20.36
CA VAL A 184 -7.86 -7.62 -20.14
C VAL A 184 -7.54 -7.88 -18.66
N VAL A 185 -8.19 -7.16 -17.73
CA VAL A 185 -8.03 -7.38 -16.28
C VAL A 185 -8.75 -8.65 -15.81
N VAL A 186 -9.97 -8.91 -16.26
CA VAL A 186 -10.73 -10.14 -15.95
C VAL A 186 -10.00 -11.39 -16.47
N ASN A 187 -9.31 -11.28 -17.60
CA ASN A 187 -8.46 -12.33 -18.17
C ASN A 187 -7.03 -12.38 -17.58
N LEU A 188 -6.71 -11.51 -16.61
CA LEU A 188 -5.40 -11.35 -15.96
C LEU A 188 -4.24 -11.05 -16.93
N GLN A 189 -4.54 -10.53 -18.12
CA GLN A 189 -3.60 -10.22 -19.20
C GLN A 189 -2.92 -8.85 -19.02
N PHE A 190 -2.54 -8.50 -17.78
CA PHE A 190 -2.09 -7.17 -17.36
C PHE A 190 -1.04 -6.48 -18.26
N SER A 191 -0.21 -7.25 -18.98
CA SER A 191 0.80 -6.75 -19.93
C SER A 191 0.22 -6.13 -21.21
N LEU A 192 -1.08 -6.27 -21.48
CA LEU A 192 -1.75 -5.62 -22.62
C LEU A 192 -2.25 -4.21 -22.29
N ILE A 193 -2.36 -3.83 -21.00
CA ILE A 193 -2.88 -2.52 -20.57
C ILE A 193 -2.03 -1.36 -21.12
N GLU A 194 -0.69 -1.50 -21.10
CA GLU A 194 0.20 -0.51 -21.72
C GLU A 194 -0.09 -0.32 -23.22
N LYS A 195 -0.41 -1.41 -23.95
CA LYS A 195 -0.76 -1.36 -25.38
C LYS A 195 -2.13 -0.75 -25.64
N LEU A 196 -3.10 -0.96 -24.75
CA LEU A 196 -4.41 -0.31 -24.85
C LEU A 196 -4.29 1.20 -24.66
N TRP A 197 -3.50 1.65 -23.67
CA TRP A 197 -3.24 3.09 -23.49
C TRP A 197 -2.44 3.68 -24.66
N GLN A 198 -1.42 2.98 -25.16
CA GLN A 198 -0.65 3.44 -26.33
C GLN A 198 -1.55 3.56 -27.58
N THR A 199 -2.45 2.60 -27.82
CA THR A 199 -3.45 2.66 -28.89
C THR A 199 -4.38 3.87 -28.72
N PHE A 200 -5.00 4.05 -27.55
CA PHE A 200 -5.98 5.12 -27.30
C PHE A 200 -5.35 6.51 -27.41
N TRP A 201 -4.20 6.75 -26.76
CA TRP A 201 -3.48 8.03 -26.84
C TRP A 201 -2.72 8.23 -28.16
N ARG A 202 -2.80 7.25 -29.08
CA ARG A 202 -2.13 7.21 -30.38
C ARG A 202 -0.62 7.45 -30.22
N TYR A 203 -0.02 6.77 -29.27
CA TYR A 203 1.43 6.78 -29.04
C TYR A 203 2.13 6.05 -30.19
N SER A 204 2.94 6.80 -30.93
CA SER A 204 3.86 6.24 -31.90
C SER A 204 5.28 6.45 -31.36
N PRO A 205 6.07 5.38 -31.10
CA PRO A 205 7.50 5.51 -30.93
C PRO A 205 8.08 6.20 -32.17
N SER A 206 9.04 7.11 -31.99
CA SER A 206 9.66 7.86 -33.09
C SER A 206 9.99 6.95 -34.27
N ALA A 207 9.37 7.21 -35.43
CA ALA A 207 9.29 6.26 -36.53
C ALA A 207 10.67 5.73 -36.97
N PRO A 208 10.79 4.45 -37.36
CA PRO A 208 12.01 3.95 -37.99
C PRO A 208 12.28 4.74 -39.29
N PRO A 209 13.56 4.90 -39.68
CA PRO A 209 13.92 5.72 -40.85
C PRO A 209 13.45 5.13 -42.19
N ASP A 210 13.13 3.83 -42.24
CA ASP A 210 12.47 3.20 -43.39
C ASP A 210 10.94 3.36 -43.27
N GLY A 211 10.36 4.15 -44.18
CA GLY A 211 8.96 4.62 -44.14
C GLY A 211 7.87 3.58 -44.40
N THR A 212 8.10 2.29 -44.13
CA THR A 212 7.07 1.24 -44.21
C THR A 212 6.20 1.23 -42.96
N ILE A 213 5.33 2.23 -42.83
CA ILE A 213 4.33 2.28 -41.75
C ILE A 213 3.15 1.36 -42.12
N THR A 214 3.20 0.10 -41.67
CA THR A 214 1.98 -0.69 -41.50
C THR A 214 1.22 -0.17 -40.29
N GLU A 215 0.42 0.88 -40.50
CA GLU A 215 -0.58 1.34 -39.53
C GLU A 215 -1.49 0.16 -39.16
N PRO A 216 -1.66 -0.15 -37.86
CA PRO A 216 -2.66 -1.14 -37.44
C PRO A 216 -4.05 -0.69 -37.90
N SER A 217 -4.86 -1.62 -38.41
CA SER A 217 -6.25 -1.35 -38.86
C SER A 217 -7.05 -0.54 -37.84
N ASN A 218 -6.86 -0.85 -36.56
CA ASN A 218 -7.57 -0.25 -35.44
C ASN A 218 -7.13 1.20 -35.19
N LEU A 219 -5.88 1.59 -35.50
CA LEU A 219 -5.46 3.00 -35.44
C LEU A 219 -6.17 3.83 -36.51
N SER A 220 -6.27 3.30 -37.74
CA SER A 220 -6.96 3.95 -38.85
C SER A 220 -8.45 4.20 -38.54
N GLU A 221 -9.14 3.21 -37.96
CA GLU A 221 -10.52 3.36 -37.51
C GLU A 221 -10.65 4.43 -36.41
N ILE A 222 -9.84 4.32 -35.35
CA ILE A 222 -9.85 5.23 -34.19
C ILE A 222 -9.55 6.69 -34.61
N GLU A 223 -8.62 6.90 -35.53
CA GLU A 223 -8.28 8.22 -36.06
C GLU A 223 -9.35 8.78 -37.01
N SER A 224 -10.05 7.92 -37.77
CA SER A 224 -11.19 8.33 -38.60
C SER A 224 -12.40 8.79 -37.76
N ARG A 225 -12.63 8.17 -36.59
CA ARG A 225 -13.75 8.49 -35.68
C ARG A 225 -13.48 9.75 -34.84
N LEU A 226 -12.22 10.02 -34.50
CA LEU A 226 -11.78 11.24 -33.83
C LEU A 226 -10.29 11.51 -34.15
N PRO A 227 -9.94 12.53 -34.95
CA PRO A 227 -8.53 12.83 -35.23
C PRO A 227 -7.74 13.26 -33.98
N LYS A 228 -6.48 12.86 -33.87
CA LYS A 228 -5.58 13.13 -32.73
C LYS A 228 -5.49 14.62 -32.39
N ALA A 229 -5.50 15.48 -33.40
CA ALA A 229 -5.49 16.93 -33.23
C ALA A 229 -6.74 17.43 -32.47
N LYS A 230 -7.93 16.87 -32.78
CA LYS A 230 -9.18 17.19 -32.07
C LYS A 230 -9.16 16.64 -30.65
N LEU A 231 -8.70 15.39 -30.45
CA LEU A 231 -8.51 14.82 -29.11
C LEU A 231 -7.62 15.73 -28.24
N ILE A 232 -6.46 16.16 -28.75
CA ILE A 232 -5.54 17.07 -28.03
C ILE A 232 -6.18 18.43 -27.72
N THR A 233 -7.09 18.92 -28.56
CA THR A 233 -7.87 20.14 -28.27
C THR A 233 -8.94 19.91 -27.20
N LEU A 234 -9.69 18.80 -27.27
CA LEU A 234 -10.67 18.43 -26.24
C LEU A 234 -10.01 18.20 -24.87
N CYS A 235 -8.82 17.58 -24.81
CA CYS A 235 -8.04 17.38 -23.58
C CYS A 235 -7.53 18.68 -22.91
N LYS A 236 -7.81 19.87 -23.47
CA LYS A 236 -7.54 21.18 -22.84
C LYS A 236 -8.79 21.78 -22.18
N ASN A 237 -9.96 21.17 -22.34
CA ASN A 237 -11.23 21.65 -21.78
C ASN A 237 -11.46 21.07 -20.38
N GLU A 238 -11.88 21.91 -19.43
CA GLU A 238 -12.05 21.55 -18.02
C GLU A 238 -13.19 20.53 -17.80
N SER A 239 -14.31 20.63 -18.52
CA SER A 239 -15.39 19.63 -18.45
C SER A 239 -14.90 18.26 -18.94
N ILE A 240 -14.10 18.21 -20.01
CA ILE A 240 -13.49 16.97 -20.51
C ILE A 240 -12.48 16.40 -19.50
N LEU A 241 -11.64 17.24 -18.89
CA LEU A 241 -10.70 16.83 -17.84
C LEU A 241 -11.44 16.19 -16.64
N LYS A 242 -12.46 16.87 -16.11
CA LYS A 242 -13.26 16.35 -14.98
C LYS A 242 -14.00 15.07 -15.35
N TRP A 243 -14.71 15.06 -16.48
CA TRP A 243 -15.45 13.89 -16.95
C TRP A 243 -14.54 12.67 -17.15
N MET A 244 -13.39 12.84 -17.84
CA MET A 244 -12.45 11.73 -18.03
C MET A 244 -11.84 11.23 -16.71
N CYS A 245 -11.70 12.09 -15.69
CA CYS A 245 -11.24 11.71 -14.35
C CYS A 245 -12.31 10.87 -13.62
N ASN A 246 -13.56 11.32 -13.64
CA ASN A 246 -14.68 10.59 -13.03
C ASN A 246 -14.86 9.19 -13.65
N CYS A 247 -14.72 9.07 -14.98
CA CYS A 247 -14.73 7.78 -15.67
C CYS A 247 -13.56 6.87 -15.24
N ASP A 248 -12.35 7.39 -15.05
CA ASP A 248 -11.24 6.60 -14.50
C ASP A 248 -11.56 6.14 -13.07
N HIS A 249 -12.10 7.01 -12.22
CA HIS A 249 -12.46 6.67 -10.84
C HIS A 249 -13.53 5.57 -10.76
N VAL A 250 -14.53 5.60 -11.66
CA VAL A 250 -15.54 4.55 -11.80
C VAL A 250 -14.93 3.25 -12.34
N MET A 251 -14.14 3.33 -13.42
CA MET A 251 -13.47 2.17 -14.00
C MET A 251 -12.54 1.49 -12.98
N TYR A 252 -11.61 2.25 -12.39
CA TYR A 252 -10.62 1.72 -11.46
C TYR A 252 -11.28 1.15 -10.20
N GLN A 253 -12.40 1.70 -9.72
CA GLN A 253 -13.14 1.12 -8.61
C GLN A 253 -13.66 -0.28 -8.97
N ALA A 254 -14.30 -0.42 -10.13
CA ALA A 254 -14.74 -1.73 -10.62
C ALA A 254 -13.56 -2.71 -10.78
N LEU A 255 -12.39 -2.26 -11.25
CA LEU A 255 -11.18 -3.11 -11.34
C LEU A 255 -10.66 -3.56 -9.97
N VAL A 256 -10.73 -2.71 -8.93
CA VAL A 256 -10.38 -3.11 -7.55
C VAL A 256 -11.32 -4.19 -7.04
N GLU A 257 -12.63 -4.00 -7.25
CA GLU A 257 -13.67 -4.94 -6.80
C GLU A 257 -13.62 -6.28 -7.54
N ILE A 258 -13.27 -6.28 -8.83
CA ILE A 258 -13.03 -7.51 -9.60
C ILE A 258 -11.81 -8.27 -9.09
N LEU A 259 -10.70 -7.55 -8.80
CA LEU A 259 -9.43 -8.15 -8.39
C LEU A 259 -9.37 -8.56 -6.91
N ILE A 260 -10.14 -7.87 -6.06
CA ILE A 260 -10.15 -8.04 -4.60
C ILE A 260 -11.60 -7.87 -4.08
N PRO A 261 -12.53 -8.78 -4.41
CA PRO A 261 -13.96 -8.64 -4.06
C PRO A 261 -14.26 -8.79 -2.56
N ASP A 262 -13.36 -9.42 -1.82
CA ASP A 262 -13.38 -9.47 -0.35
C ASP A 262 -11.93 -9.39 0.16
N VAL A 263 -11.64 -8.38 0.97
CA VAL A 263 -10.32 -8.18 1.58
C VAL A 263 -9.99 -9.22 2.66
N LEU A 264 -10.96 -9.98 3.17
CA LEU A 264 -10.77 -11.03 4.18
C LEU A 264 -10.59 -12.43 3.56
N ARG A 265 -11.25 -12.73 2.43
CA ARG A 265 -11.15 -14.02 1.71
C ARG A 265 -9.70 -14.36 1.34
N PRO A 266 -9.21 -15.60 1.55
CA PRO A 266 -7.84 -15.96 1.18
C PRO A 266 -7.57 -15.84 -0.33
N ILE A 267 -6.55 -15.05 -0.71
CA ILE A 267 -6.11 -14.88 -2.10
C ILE A 267 -4.80 -15.65 -2.34
N PRO A 268 -4.66 -16.44 -3.43
CA PRO A 268 -3.41 -17.14 -3.76
C PRO A 268 -2.22 -16.18 -3.87
N SER A 269 -1.09 -16.55 -3.27
CA SER A 269 0.12 -15.70 -3.24
C SER A 269 0.65 -15.32 -4.63
N ALA A 270 0.46 -16.18 -5.64
CA ALA A 270 0.78 -15.90 -7.03
C ALA A 270 -0.10 -14.77 -7.63
N LEU A 271 -1.42 -14.84 -7.42
CA LEU A 271 -2.36 -13.79 -7.83
C LEU A 271 -2.09 -12.48 -7.09
N THR A 272 -1.88 -12.54 -5.77
CA THR A 272 -1.49 -11.37 -4.95
C THR A 272 -0.20 -10.72 -5.46
N GLN A 273 0.80 -11.50 -5.87
CA GLN A 273 2.03 -10.96 -6.46
C GLN A 273 1.81 -10.42 -7.88
N ALA A 274 0.93 -11.01 -8.68
CA ALA A 274 0.56 -10.50 -10.00
C ALA A 274 -0.13 -9.13 -9.90
N ILE A 275 -1.13 -9.00 -9.01
CA ILE A 275 -1.82 -7.73 -8.71
C ILE A 275 -0.83 -6.66 -8.22
N ARG A 276 0.08 -7.01 -7.30
CA ARG A 276 1.11 -6.08 -6.80
C ARG A 276 2.14 -5.69 -7.87
N ASN A 277 2.46 -6.58 -8.82
CA ASN A 277 3.33 -6.26 -9.95
C ASN A 277 2.63 -5.35 -10.96
N PHE A 278 1.37 -5.64 -11.29
CA PHE A 278 0.50 -4.79 -12.11
C PHE A 278 0.42 -3.38 -11.53
N ALA A 279 0.03 -3.27 -10.26
CA ALA A 279 -0.05 -2.02 -9.49
C ALA A 279 1.30 -1.30 -9.28
N LYS A 280 2.44 -1.88 -9.69
CA LYS A 280 3.74 -1.21 -9.70
C LYS A 280 4.04 -0.55 -11.05
N SER A 281 3.50 -1.08 -12.14
CA SER A 281 3.83 -0.62 -13.51
C SER A 281 2.88 0.44 -14.07
N LEU A 282 1.61 0.45 -13.63
CA LEU A 282 0.53 1.33 -14.11
C LEU A 282 0.96 2.78 -14.41
N GLU A 283 1.55 3.46 -13.42
CA GLU A 283 1.91 4.87 -13.47
C GLU A 283 2.93 5.18 -14.59
N GLY A 284 3.97 4.35 -14.71
CA GLY A 284 4.99 4.49 -15.76
C GLY A 284 4.45 4.15 -17.15
N TRP A 285 3.63 3.09 -17.25
CA TRP A 285 2.95 2.69 -18.49
C TRP A 285 2.02 3.79 -19.02
N LEU A 286 1.20 4.40 -18.16
CA LEU A 286 0.29 5.48 -18.56
C LEU A 286 1.06 6.75 -18.95
N THR A 287 2.07 7.12 -18.15
CA THR A 287 2.94 8.28 -18.47
C THR A 287 3.64 8.11 -19.82
N ASN A 288 4.15 6.91 -20.12
CA ASN A 288 4.77 6.60 -21.42
C ASN A 288 3.77 6.66 -22.58
N ALA A 289 2.55 6.15 -22.39
CA ALA A 289 1.51 6.17 -23.41
C ALA A 289 1.00 7.58 -23.72
N MET A 290 0.98 8.49 -22.74
CA MET A 290 0.47 9.85 -22.89
C MET A 290 1.51 10.86 -23.42
N ASN A 291 2.62 10.40 -24.00
CA ASN A 291 3.61 11.28 -24.63
C ASN A 291 2.96 12.17 -25.72
N ASN A 292 3.14 13.50 -25.58
CA ASN A 292 2.56 14.57 -26.40
C ASN A 292 1.06 14.89 -26.17
N ILE A 293 0.46 14.43 -25.05
CA ILE A 293 -0.85 14.87 -24.57
C ILE A 293 -0.68 16.13 -23.67
N PRO A 294 -1.69 17.03 -23.52
CA PRO A 294 -1.57 18.21 -22.66
C PRO A 294 -1.23 17.86 -21.20
N GLN A 295 -0.28 18.58 -20.60
CA GLN A 295 0.28 18.25 -19.28
C GLN A 295 -0.77 18.15 -18.16
N ARG A 296 -1.81 18.98 -18.18
CA ARG A 296 -2.90 18.91 -17.19
C ARG A 296 -3.68 17.60 -17.27
N MET A 297 -3.96 17.11 -18.49
CA MET A 297 -4.59 15.80 -18.71
C MET A 297 -3.67 14.66 -18.23
N ILE A 298 -2.35 14.76 -18.45
CA ILE A 298 -1.38 13.79 -17.90
C ILE A 298 -1.42 13.79 -16.38
N GLN A 299 -1.38 14.96 -15.73
CA GLN A 299 -1.43 15.09 -14.26
C GLN A 299 -2.71 14.46 -13.68
N THR A 300 -3.89 14.81 -14.20
CA THR A 300 -5.18 14.24 -13.78
C THR A 300 -5.23 12.72 -13.96
N LYS A 301 -4.80 12.21 -15.13
CA LYS A 301 -4.77 10.77 -15.45
C LYS A 301 -3.78 10.00 -14.56
N VAL A 302 -2.62 10.59 -14.27
CA VAL A 302 -1.61 10.01 -13.37
C VAL A 302 -2.10 9.99 -11.92
N ALA A 303 -2.72 11.06 -11.42
CA ALA A 303 -3.28 11.08 -10.06
C ALA A 303 -4.30 9.95 -9.84
N ALA A 304 -5.26 9.79 -10.76
CA ALA A 304 -6.26 8.72 -10.71
C ALA A 304 -5.63 7.31 -10.76
N VAL A 305 -4.65 7.08 -11.66
CA VAL A 305 -4.01 5.75 -11.75
C VAL A 305 -3.08 5.45 -10.56
N SER A 306 -2.45 6.47 -9.96
CA SER A 306 -1.62 6.31 -8.76
C SER A 306 -2.49 6.03 -7.53
N ALA A 307 -3.68 6.64 -7.41
CA ALA A 307 -4.67 6.29 -6.40
C ALA A 307 -5.12 4.83 -6.54
N PHE A 308 -5.54 4.41 -7.74
CA PHE A 308 -5.88 3.00 -8.06
C PHE A 308 -4.74 2.03 -7.72
N ALA A 309 -3.52 2.35 -8.17
CA ALA A 309 -2.32 1.56 -7.90
C ALA A 309 -2.05 1.44 -6.39
N GLN A 310 -2.27 2.50 -5.62
CA GLN A 310 -2.09 2.49 -4.17
C GLN A 310 -3.20 1.70 -3.46
N THR A 311 -4.46 1.80 -3.89
CA THR A 311 -5.58 1.00 -3.36
C THR A 311 -5.34 -0.50 -3.55
N LEU A 312 -4.91 -0.95 -4.74
CA LEU A 312 -4.51 -2.35 -4.96
C LEU A 312 -3.38 -2.80 -4.03
N ARG A 313 -2.38 -1.96 -3.77
CA ARG A 313 -1.27 -2.26 -2.83
C ARG A 313 -1.74 -2.32 -1.37
N ARG A 314 -2.68 -1.45 -0.97
CA ARG A 314 -3.29 -1.42 0.36
C ARG A 314 -4.14 -2.66 0.60
N TYR A 315 -5.11 -2.93 -0.27
CA TYR A 315 -6.06 -4.04 -0.09
C TYR A 315 -5.37 -5.41 -0.16
N THR A 316 -4.36 -5.59 -1.03
CA THR A 316 -3.51 -6.82 -0.99
C THR A 316 -2.64 -6.94 0.26
N SER A 317 -2.45 -5.86 1.04
CA SER A 317 -1.70 -5.86 2.32
C SER A 317 -2.63 -6.11 3.50
N LEU A 318 -3.80 -5.45 3.52
CA LEU A 318 -4.92 -5.76 4.39
C LEU A 318 -5.30 -7.25 4.29
N ASN A 319 -5.37 -7.82 3.08
CA ASN A 319 -5.62 -9.25 2.89
C ASN A 319 -4.54 -10.15 3.51
N HIS A 320 -3.27 -9.76 3.43
CA HIS A 320 -2.17 -10.50 4.05
C HIS A 320 -2.21 -10.40 5.58
N LEU A 321 -2.56 -9.23 6.15
CA LEU A 321 -2.80 -9.06 7.58
C LEU A 321 -3.99 -9.91 8.04
N ALA A 322 -5.09 -9.94 7.26
CA ALA A 322 -6.26 -10.78 7.52
C ALA A 322 -5.89 -12.28 7.57
N GLN A 323 -5.09 -12.78 6.61
CA GLN A 323 -4.65 -14.19 6.65
C GLN A 323 -3.78 -14.50 7.87
N ALA A 324 -2.86 -13.59 8.22
CA ALA A 324 -1.99 -13.77 9.37
C ALA A 324 -2.77 -13.72 10.70
N ALA A 325 -3.72 -12.80 10.84
CA ALA A 325 -4.59 -12.69 12.02
C ALA A 325 -5.55 -13.88 12.14
N ARG A 326 -6.10 -14.39 11.02
CA ARG A 326 -6.95 -15.60 11.03
C ARG A 326 -6.22 -16.81 11.63
N ALA A 327 -4.92 -16.95 11.39
CA ALA A 327 -4.10 -18.02 12.00
C ALA A 327 -3.87 -17.84 13.53
N VAL A 328 -3.94 -16.61 14.05
CA VAL A 328 -3.94 -16.33 15.50
C VAL A 328 -5.32 -16.61 16.10
N LEU A 329 -6.38 -16.12 15.45
CA LEU A 329 -7.78 -16.27 15.87
C LEU A 329 -8.33 -17.70 15.75
N GLN A 330 -7.57 -18.62 15.13
CA GLN A 330 -7.85 -20.06 15.11
C GLN A 330 -7.03 -20.85 16.15
N ASN A 331 -6.21 -20.18 16.97
CA ASN A 331 -5.33 -20.81 17.95
C ASN A 331 -5.82 -20.53 19.38
N THR A 332 -6.65 -21.44 19.91
CA THR A 332 -7.20 -21.38 21.29
C THR A 332 -6.15 -21.13 22.38
N SER A 333 -4.93 -21.64 22.21
CA SER A 333 -3.84 -21.41 23.19
C SER A 333 -3.36 -19.96 23.17
N GLN A 334 -3.21 -19.37 21.98
CA GLN A 334 -2.90 -17.95 21.82
C GLN A 334 -4.03 -17.06 22.33
N ILE A 335 -5.30 -17.41 22.06
CA ILE A 335 -6.47 -16.68 22.55
C ILE A 335 -6.52 -16.68 24.08
N ASN A 336 -6.32 -17.83 24.72
CA ASN A 336 -6.29 -17.92 26.19
C ASN A 336 -5.13 -17.10 26.79
N GLN A 337 -3.95 -17.10 26.15
CA GLN A 337 -2.84 -16.23 26.59
C GLN A 337 -3.15 -14.74 26.38
N MET A 338 -3.79 -14.37 25.27
CA MET A 338 -4.25 -13.01 25.01
C MET A 338 -5.25 -12.54 26.06
N LEU A 339 -6.23 -13.36 26.45
CA LEU A 339 -7.19 -13.05 27.51
C LEU A 339 -6.50 -12.85 28.87
N ASN A 340 -5.54 -13.70 29.20
CA ASN A 340 -4.76 -13.60 30.44
C ASN A 340 -3.91 -12.32 30.51
N ASP A 341 -3.33 -11.88 29.39
CA ASP A 341 -2.56 -10.63 29.32
C ASP A 341 -3.49 -9.40 29.26
N LEU A 342 -4.61 -9.46 28.54
CA LEU A 342 -5.61 -8.39 28.44
C LEU A 342 -6.27 -8.07 29.79
N ASN A 343 -6.56 -9.10 30.59
CA ASN A 343 -7.10 -8.93 31.94
C ASN A 343 -6.08 -8.34 32.93
N ARG A 344 -4.84 -8.09 32.50
CA ARG A 344 -3.80 -7.38 33.28
C ARG A 344 -3.59 -5.94 32.81
N VAL A 345 -4.22 -5.51 31.72
CA VAL A 345 -4.14 -4.14 31.20
C VAL A 345 -4.91 -3.21 32.13
N ASP A 346 -4.30 -2.07 32.46
CA ASP A 346 -4.94 -1.04 33.28
C ASP A 346 -5.79 -0.12 32.40
N PHE A 347 -7.01 -0.59 32.13
CA PHE A 347 -7.98 0.15 31.31
C PHE A 347 -8.43 1.46 31.95
N ALA A 348 -8.41 1.59 33.28
CA ALA A 348 -8.76 2.84 33.96
C ALA A 348 -7.72 3.93 33.65
N ASN A 349 -6.43 3.64 33.80
CA ASN A 349 -5.34 4.55 33.44
C ASN A 349 -5.25 4.80 31.92
N VAL A 350 -5.57 3.81 31.08
CA VAL A 350 -5.69 4.02 29.62
C VAL A 350 -6.85 4.95 29.27
N GLN A 351 -8.02 4.77 29.89
CA GLN A 351 -9.21 5.61 29.71
C GLN A 351 -8.96 7.04 30.19
N GLU A 352 -8.36 7.23 31.37
CA GLU A 352 -8.00 8.55 31.90
C GLU A 352 -7.08 9.31 30.92
N GLN A 353 -5.94 8.71 30.55
CA GLN A 353 -4.99 9.34 29.63
C GLN A 353 -5.58 9.60 28.23
N ALA A 354 -6.49 8.74 27.75
CA ALA A 354 -7.14 8.92 26.47
C ALA A 354 -8.29 9.94 26.51
N SER A 355 -8.98 10.12 27.63
CA SER A 355 -10.05 11.11 27.76
C SER A 355 -9.49 12.54 27.60
N TRP A 356 -8.36 12.84 28.24
CA TRP A 356 -7.62 14.11 28.12
C TRP A 356 -7.25 14.50 26.67
N VAL A 357 -6.98 13.53 25.79
CA VAL A 357 -6.50 13.78 24.42
C VAL A 357 -7.60 13.61 23.38
N CYS A 358 -8.42 12.57 23.52
CA CYS A 358 -9.39 12.17 22.50
C CYS A 358 -10.82 12.57 22.81
N GLN A 359 -11.18 12.91 24.06
CA GLN A 359 -12.57 13.20 24.45
C GLN A 359 -13.55 12.16 23.87
N CYS A 360 -13.37 10.91 24.31
CA CYS A 360 -14.26 9.79 23.94
C CYS A 360 -15.40 9.68 24.96
N ASP A 361 -16.56 9.16 24.53
CA ASP A 361 -17.63 8.78 25.46
C ASP A 361 -17.17 7.58 26.29
N ASP A 362 -17.08 7.76 27.61
CA ASP A 362 -16.66 6.74 28.58
C ASP A 362 -17.52 5.46 28.50
N ASN A 363 -18.83 5.61 28.26
CA ASN A 363 -19.75 4.49 28.10
C ASN A 363 -19.56 3.78 26.76
N MET A 364 -19.10 4.48 25.73
CA MET A 364 -18.69 3.85 24.48
C MET A 364 -17.40 3.06 24.70
N VAL A 365 -16.38 3.66 25.32
CA VAL A 365 -15.08 3.03 25.59
C VAL A 365 -15.23 1.74 26.41
N GLN A 366 -16.00 1.77 27.50
CA GLN A 366 -16.22 0.61 28.37
C GLN A 366 -17.03 -0.50 27.67
N ARG A 367 -17.96 -0.14 26.77
CA ARG A 367 -18.65 -1.12 25.91
C ARG A 367 -17.67 -1.77 24.93
N LEU A 368 -16.80 -1.01 24.26
CA LEU A 368 -15.80 -1.56 23.34
C LEU A 368 -14.81 -2.52 24.03
N GLU A 369 -14.36 -2.20 25.24
CA GLU A 369 -13.52 -3.10 26.05
C GLU A 369 -14.26 -4.40 26.38
N THR A 370 -15.51 -4.27 26.83
CA THR A 370 -16.36 -5.41 27.23
C THR A 370 -16.67 -6.32 26.05
N ASP A 371 -17.08 -5.75 24.92
CA ASP A 371 -17.37 -6.47 23.68
C ASP A 371 -16.11 -7.20 23.18
N PHE A 372 -14.97 -6.50 23.08
CA PHE A 372 -13.70 -7.12 22.66
C PHE A 372 -13.31 -8.29 23.57
N LYS A 373 -13.50 -8.16 24.89
CA LYS A 373 -13.30 -9.27 25.84
C LYS A 373 -14.26 -10.44 25.55
N MET A 374 -15.54 -10.19 25.28
CA MET A 374 -16.51 -11.25 24.96
C MET A 374 -16.22 -11.93 23.62
N THR A 375 -15.97 -11.19 22.54
CA THR A 375 -15.67 -11.73 21.20
C THR A 375 -14.38 -12.56 21.20
N LEU A 376 -13.38 -12.17 22.02
CA LEU A 376 -12.17 -12.96 22.21
C LEU A 376 -12.42 -14.23 23.04
N GLN A 377 -13.25 -14.19 24.09
CA GLN A 377 -13.66 -15.38 24.85
C GLN A 377 -14.48 -16.38 24.02
N GLN A 378 -15.33 -15.88 23.12
CA GLN A 378 -16.15 -16.70 22.22
C GLN A 378 -15.34 -17.38 21.10
N GLN A 379 -14.04 -17.07 20.96
CA GLN A 379 -13.18 -17.55 19.86
C GLN A 379 -13.78 -17.23 18.48
N SER A 380 -14.37 -16.04 18.35
CA SER A 380 -15.07 -15.61 17.15
C SER A 380 -14.19 -15.56 15.91
N THR A 381 -14.76 -15.87 14.75
CA THR A 381 -14.04 -15.90 13.47
C THR A 381 -13.65 -14.49 13.03
N LEU A 382 -12.71 -14.38 12.08
CA LEU A 382 -12.25 -13.08 11.57
C LEU A 382 -13.40 -12.25 10.96
N GLU A 383 -14.38 -12.91 10.37
CA GLU A 383 -15.56 -12.30 9.76
C GLU A 383 -16.50 -11.73 10.83
N GLN A 384 -16.61 -12.39 11.98
CA GLN A 384 -17.35 -11.87 13.14
C GLN A 384 -16.64 -10.68 13.79
N TRP A 385 -15.30 -10.70 13.87
CA TRP A 385 -14.51 -9.54 14.29
C TRP A 385 -14.64 -8.35 13.33
N ALA A 386 -14.66 -8.61 12.01
CA ALA A 386 -14.89 -7.58 11.01
C ALA A 386 -16.28 -6.94 11.14
N ALA A 387 -17.33 -7.76 11.34
CA ALA A 387 -18.67 -7.27 11.62
C ALA A 387 -18.77 -6.47 12.93
N TRP A 388 -17.98 -6.81 13.96
CA TRP A 388 -17.87 -5.99 15.17
C TRP A 388 -17.25 -4.63 14.86
N LEU A 389 -16.10 -4.57 14.16
CA LEU A 389 -15.44 -3.31 13.78
C LEU A 389 -16.37 -2.39 12.96
N ASP A 390 -17.14 -2.96 12.03
CA ASP A 390 -18.15 -2.23 11.26
C ASP A 390 -19.24 -1.64 12.16
N ASN A 391 -19.78 -2.42 13.11
CA ASN A 391 -20.74 -1.92 14.09
C ASN A 391 -20.16 -0.82 15.01
N VAL A 392 -18.87 -0.88 15.35
CA VAL A 392 -18.18 0.18 16.12
C VAL A 392 -18.07 1.47 15.31
N MET A 393 -17.66 1.37 14.05
CA MET A 393 -17.56 2.51 13.11
C MET A 393 -18.94 3.14 12.87
N MET A 394 -19.97 2.32 12.61
CA MET A 394 -21.35 2.81 12.45
C MET A 394 -21.86 3.52 13.71
N GLN A 395 -21.70 2.94 14.90
CA GLN A 395 -22.12 3.59 16.15
C GLN A 395 -21.40 4.92 16.40
N ALA A 396 -20.10 5.00 16.09
CA ALA A 396 -19.30 6.21 16.25
C ALA A 396 -19.72 7.34 15.30
N LEU A 397 -20.09 7.01 14.07
CA LEU A 397 -20.35 7.99 13.00
C LEU A 397 -21.83 8.31 12.79
N LYS A 398 -22.75 7.50 13.30
CA LYS A 398 -24.22 7.71 13.24
C LYS A 398 -24.69 9.14 13.55
N PRO A 399 -24.16 9.88 14.56
CA PRO A 399 -24.61 11.25 14.84
C PRO A 399 -24.38 12.24 13.68
N TYR A 400 -23.44 11.92 12.78
CA TYR A 400 -22.99 12.76 11.68
C TYR A 400 -23.55 12.32 10.31
N GLU A 401 -24.29 11.21 10.23
CA GLU A 401 -24.83 10.70 8.97
C GLU A 401 -25.74 11.75 8.29
N GLY A 402 -25.60 11.91 6.97
CA GLY A 402 -26.29 12.94 6.19
C GLY A 402 -25.77 14.38 6.38
N ARG A 403 -24.83 14.64 7.29
CA ARG A 403 -24.28 15.99 7.52
C ARG A 403 -23.01 16.24 6.68
N PRO A 404 -22.78 17.47 6.17
CA PRO A 404 -21.51 17.84 5.51
C PRO A 404 -20.26 17.62 6.38
N SER A 405 -20.42 17.60 7.71
CA SER A 405 -19.35 17.29 8.66
C SER A 405 -18.88 15.83 8.64
N PHE A 406 -19.59 14.90 7.98
CA PHE A 406 -19.32 13.46 8.05
C PHE A 406 -17.85 13.09 7.71
N PRO A 407 -17.22 13.58 6.63
CA PRO A 407 -15.82 13.23 6.34
C PRO A 407 -14.83 13.79 7.38
N LYS A 408 -15.13 14.94 7.99
CA LYS A 408 -14.32 15.52 9.09
C LYS A 408 -14.44 14.66 10.35
N ALA A 409 -15.66 14.24 10.72
CA ALA A 409 -15.91 13.35 11.84
C ALA A 409 -15.27 11.96 11.63
N ALA A 410 -15.35 11.41 10.43
CA ALA A 410 -14.77 10.11 10.09
C ALA A 410 -13.23 10.10 10.18
N ARG A 411 -12.56 11.17 9.74
CA ARG A 411 -11.10 11.36 9.95
C ARG A 411 -10.76 11.47 11.44
N GLN A 412 -11.57 12.20 12.23
CA GLN A 412 -11.36 12.30 13.67
C GLN A 412 -11.59 10.96 14.40
N PHE A 413 -12.56 10.14 13.98
CA PHE A 413 -12.75 8.80 14.50
C PHE A 413 -11.51 7.91 14.28
N LEU A 414 -10.90 7.92 13.09
CA LEU A 414 -9.65 7.17 12.84
C LEU A 414 -8.49 7.64 13.73
N LEU A 415 -8.37 8.95 14.00
CA LEU A 415 -7.37 9.48 14.92
C LEU A 415 -7.61 9.02 16.37
N LYS A 416 -8.85 9.14 16.88
CA LYS A 416 -9.23 8.67 18.23
C LYS A 416 -9.02 7.15 18.38
N TRP A 417 -9.44 6.37 17.38
CA TRP A 417 -9.24 4.92 17.30
C TRP A 417 -7.76 4.56 17.40
N SER A 418 -6.93 5.17 16.56
CA SER A 418 -5.50 4.88 16.47
C SER A 418 -4.75 5.28 17.74
N PHE A 419 -5.10 6.43 18.35
CA PHE A 419 -4.52 6.84 19.63
C PHE A 419 -4.88 5.87 20.77
N TYR A 420 -6.18 5.63 20.99
CA TYR A 420 -6.66 4.82 22.11
C TYR A 420 -6.07 3.40 22.11
N SER A 421 -6.16 2.73 20.97
CA SER A 421 -5.64 1.37 20.83
C SER A 421 -4.11 1.30 20.83
N SER A 422 -3.40 2.39 20.52
CA SER A 422 -1.94 2.48 20.74
C SER A 422 -1.58 2.63 22.22
N MET A 423 -2.42 3.24 23.06
CA MET A 423 -2.23 3.25 24.52
C MET A 423 -2.35 1.85 25.12
N VAL A 424 -3.30 1.02 24.64
CA VAL A 424 -3.44 -0.39 25.03
C VAL A 424 -2.20 -1.20 24.64
N ILE A 425 -1.68 -1.03 23.42
CA ILE A 425 -0.45 -1.71 22.97
C ILE A 425 0.78 -1.25 23.77
N ARG A 426 0.87 0.03 24.16
CA ARG A 426 1.93 0.55 25.04
C ARG A 426 1.89 -0.11 26.42
N ASP A 427 0.72 -0.24 27.03
CA ASP A 427 0.58 -0.89 28.34
C ASP A 427 0.94 -2.40 28.29
N LEU A 428 0.48 -3.13 27.26
CA LEU A 428 0.90 -4.51 27.00
C LEU A 428 2.43 -4.64 26.80
N THR A 429 3.08 -3.63 26.22
CA THR A 429 4.54 -3.57 26.05
C THR A 429 5.23 -3.41 27.40
N LEU A 430 4.78 -2.47 28.24
CA LEU A 430 5.34 -2.22 29.58
C LEU A 430 5.21 -3.44 30.49
N ARG A 431 4.10 -4.19 30.38
CA ARG A 431 3.88 -5.44 31.12
C ARG A 431 4.61 -6.65 30.53
N SER A 432 5.34 -6.50 29.43
CA SER A 432 6.03 -7.57 28.70
C SER A 432 5.11 -8.75 28.37
N ALA A 433 3.89 -8.46 27.92
CA ALA A 433 2.86 -9.45 27.63
C ALA A 433 3.33 -10.54 26.66
N ALA A 434 3.15 -11.82 27.01
CA ALA A 434 3.62 -12.93 26.18
C ALA A 434 2.88 -13.01 24.83
N SER A 435 1.63 -12.54 24.79
CA SER A 435 0.81 -12.39 23.59
C SER A 435 1.00 -11.08 22.81
N PHE A 436 1.97 -10.22 23.18
CA PHE A 436 2.19 -8.91 22.55
C PHE A 436 2.22 -8.97 21.01
N GLY A 437 2.91 -9.97 20.41
CA GLY A 437 2.98 -10.11 18.96
C GLY A 437 1.61 -10.39 18.29
N SER A 438 0.73 -11.11 18.99
CA SER A 438 -0.64 -11.41 18.55
C SER A 438 -1.51 -10.15 18.61
N PHE A 439 -1.43 -9.38 19.71
CA PHE A 439 -2.11 -8.09 19.82
C PHE A 439 -1.61 -7.06 18.82
N HIS A 440 -0.29 -6.97 18.59
CA HIS A 440 0.28 -6.04 17.61
C HIS A 440 -0.15 -6.38 16.17
N LEU A 441 -0.23 -7.67 15.81
CA LEU A 441 -0.74 -8.09 14.51
C LEU A 441 -2.23 -7.75 14.33
N ILE A 442 -3.05 -7.97 15.36
CA ILE A 442 -4.48 -7.66 15.35
C ILE A 442 -4.70 -6.13 15.29
N ARG A 443 -3.90 -5.35 16.03
CA ARG A 443 -3.87 -3.88 15.95
C ARG A 443 -3.62 -3.40 14.51
N LEU A 444 -2.56 -3.90 13.86
CA LEU A 444 -2.21 -3.53 12.48
C LEU A 444 -3.31 -3.89 11.46
N LEU A 445 -3.94 -5.06 11.63
CA LEU A 445 -5.13 -5.42 10.85
C LEU A 445 -6.27 -4.42 11.07
N TYR A 446 -6.53 -4.05 12.33
CA TYR A 446 -7.64 -3.19 12.70
C TYR A 446 -7.44 -1.72 12.29
N ASP A 447 -6.21 -1.22 12.21
CA ASP A 447 -5.90 0.07 11.56
C ASP A 447 -6.37 0.06 10.10
N GLU A 448 -5.83 -0.86 9.32
CA GLU A 448 -6.09 -0.95 7.87
C GLU A 448 -7.56 -1.30 7.58
N TYR A 449 -8.22 -2.11 8.41
CA TYR A 449 -9.63 -2.45 8.24
C TYR A 449 -10.58 -1.32 8.68
N MET A 450 -10.31 -0.61 9.78
CA MET A 450 -11.10 0.59 10.13
C MET A 450 -10.93 1.69 9.09
N PHE A 451 -9.72 1.87 8.56
CA PHE A 451 -9.50 2.80 7.44
C PHE A 451 -10.32 2.38 6.22
N TYR A 452 -10.25 1.10 5.82
CA TYR A 452 -11.04 0.53 4.72
C TYR A 452 -12.56 0.76 4.91
N LEU A 453 -13.10 0.51 6.10
CA LEU A 453 -14.51 0.74 6.42
C LEU A 453 -14.89 2.22 6.29
N VAL A 454 -14.08 3.11 6.89
CA VAL A 454 -14.30 4.57 6.85
C VAL A 454 -14.20 5.12 5.43
N GLU A 455 -13.25 4.65 4.62
CA GLU A 455 -13.07 5.02 3.22
C GLU A 455 -14.34 4.74 2.38
N HIS A 456 -14.91 3.54 2.52
CA HIS A 456 -16.17 3.19 1.85
C HIS A 456 -17.37 3.98 2.42
N ARG A 457 -17.43 4.21 3.74
CA ARG A 457 -18.54 4.95 4.35
C ARG A 457 -18.52 6.44 4.01
N VAL A 458 -17.34 7.05 3.87
CA VAL A 458 -17.18 8.43 3.36
C VAL A 458 -17.58 8.50 1.90
N ALA A 459 -17.12 7.58 1.05
CA ALA A 459 -17.51 7.51 -0.36
C ALA A 459 -19.04 7.39 -0.55
N GLN A 460 -19.69 6.52 0.23
CA GLN A 460 -21.16 6.42 0.27
C GLN A 460 -21.84 7.73 0.71
N ALA A 461 -21.25 8.47 1.65
CA ALA A 461 -21.81 9.72 2.17
C ALA A 461 -21.59 10.93 1.24
N THR A 462 -20.56 10.91 0.38
CA THR A 462 -20.29 11.96 -0.62
C THR A 462 -20.85 11.65 -2.00
N GLY A 463 -21.28 10.41 -2.27
CA GLY A 463 -21.73 9.97 -3.60
C GLY A 463 -20.58 9.70 -4.59
N GLU A 464 -19.36 9.56 -4.10
CA GLU A 464 -18.14 9.36 -4.89
C GLU A 464 -17.64 7.91 -4.79
N THR A 465 -16.62 7.53 -5.58
CA THR A 465 -15.94 6.23 -5.39
C THR A 465 -14.89 6.30 -4.28
N PRO A 466 -14.58 5.18 -3.58
CA PRO A 466 -13.45 5.08 -2.66
C PRO A 466 -12.12 5.60 -3.25
N ILE A 467 -11.86 5.32 -4.53
CA ILE A 467 -10.66 5.83 -5.23
C ILE A 467 -10.69 7.35 -5.41
N ALA A 468 -11.84 7.94 -5.78
CA ALA A 468 -11.98 9.38 -5.92
C ALA A 468 -11.71 10.10 -4.58
N VAL A 469 -12.36 9.64 -3.50
CA VAL A 469 -12.17 10.13 -2.13
C VAL A 469 -10.71 10.04 -1.69
N MET A 470 -10.01 8.94 -2.03
CA MET A 470 -8.59 8.77 -1.72
C MET A 470 -7.65 9.60 -2.60
N GLY A 471 -8.08 10.03 -3.79
CA GLY A 471 -7.33 10.91 -4.67
C GLY A 471 -7.17 12.31 -4.09
N GLU A 472 -8.27 12.91 -3.61
CA GLU A 472 -8.28 14.28 -3.06
C GLU A 472 -7.38 14.42 -1.81
N PHE A 473 -7.30 13.39 -0.97
CA PHE A 473 -6.38 13.36 0.17
C PHE A 473 -4.90 13.21 -0.22
N GLY A 474 -4.61 12.83 -1.47
CA GLY A 474 -3.26 12.82 -2.03
C GLY A 474 -2.70 14.23 -2.24
N ASP A 475 -3.47 15.10 -2.92
CA ASP A 475 -3.03 16.45 -3.27
C ASP A 475 -2.83 17.36 -2.04
N LEU A 476 -3.59 17.15 -0.96
CA LEU A 476 -3.35 17.83 0.32
C LEU A 476 -1.98 17.52 0.95
N ASN A 477 -1.33 16.42 0.57
CA ASN A 477 0.05 16.10 0.97
C ASN A 477 1.11 16.60 -0.04
N ALA A 478 0.68 17.09 -1.22
CA ALA A 478 1.57 17.72 -2.20
C ALA A 478 1.75 19.23 -1.95
N VAL A 479 0.82 19.86 -1.21
CA VAL A 479 0.94 21.25 -0.74
C VAL A 479 1.85 21.30 0.50
N SER A 480 3.01 21.94 0.37
CA SER A 480 3.90 22.21 1.51
C SER A 480 3.19 23.04 2.60
N PRO A 481 3.49 22.83 3.90
CA PRO A 481 2.81 23.49 5.03
C PRO A 481 3.26 24.95 5.24
N GLY A 482 3.23 25.77 4.18
CA GLY A 482 3.65 27.18 4.18
C GLY A 482 2.54 28.19 3.85
N ASN A 483 1.35 27.73 3.44
CA ASN A 483 0.25 28.57 2.96
C ASN A 483 -1.08 28.39 3.75
N MET A 484 -1.03 27.87 4.98
CA MET A 484 -2.22 27.77 5.87
C MET A 484 -2.46 29.01 6.75
N ASP A 485 -1.82 30.15 6.43
CA ASP A 485 -2.01 31.43 7.12
C ASP A 485 -2.61 32.50 6.19
N LYS A 486 -3.94 32.46 6.00
CA LYS A 486 -4.89 33.62 6.02
C LYS A 486 -6.33 33.28 5.59
N ASP A 487 -7.27 34.04 6.17
CA ASP A 487 -8.64 34.30 5.68
C ASP A 487 -9.66 33.15 5.56
N GLU A 488 -9.82 32.33 6.62
CA GLU A 488 -11.12 31.74 6.99
C GLU A 488 -11.25 31.70 8.53
N GLY A 489 -11.68 32.80 9.17
CA GLY A 489 -11.59 32.92 10.63
C GLY A 489 -12.58 33.87 11.32
N SER A 490 -13.69 34.27 10.71
CA SER A 490 -14.58 35.29 11.28
C SER A 490 -16.09 35.11 11.08
N GLU A 491 -16.57 33.99 10.56
CA GLU A 491 -17.98 33.82 10.15
C GLU A 491 -18.70 32.58 10.73
N VAL A 492 -18.22 32.01 11.85
CA VAL A 492 -18.77 30.75 12.43
C VAL A 492 -19.02 30.79 13.95
N GLU A 493 -19.05 31.97 14.57
CA GLU A 493 -19.41 32.13 16.00
C GLU A 493 -20.82 32.73 16.23
N SER A 494 -21.58 33.03 15.17
CA SER A 494 -22.85 33.78 15.25
C SER A 494 -24.14 32.95 15.10
N GLU A 495 -24.08 31.63 14.98
CA GLU A 495 -25.25 30.76 14.68
C GLU A 495 -25.53 29.69 15.76
N ILE A 496 -25.17 29.94 17.03
CA ILE A 496 -25.29 28.94 18.12
C ILE A 496 -26.24 29.37 19.26
N ASP A 497 -26.56 30.67 19.39
CA ASP A 497 -27.29 31.22 20.55
C ASP A 497 -28.82 31.41 20.36
N GLU A 498 -29.41 31.07 19.19
CA GLU A 498 -30.83 31.31 18.88
C GLU A 498 -31.69 30.03 18.67
N GLU A 499 -31.70 29.05 19.58
CA GLU A 499 -32.79 28.03 19.60
C GLU A 499 -33.06 27.29 20.94
N LEU A 500 -32.93 27.94 22.11
CA LEU A 500 -33.26 27.32 23.42
C LEU A 500 -33.96 28.27 24.43
N ASP A 501 -35.22 28.67 24.16
CA ASP A 501 -36.10 29.16 25.24
C ASP A 501 -37.60 28.94 24.95
N GLU A 502 -38.19 27.85 25.47
CA GLU A 502 -39.57 27.89 26.02
C GLU A 502 -39.90 26.69 26.93
N ASN A 503 -40.64 26.96 28.01
CA ASN A 503 -41.40 26.03 28.87
C ASN A 503 -40.68 24.98 29.76
N GLY A 504 -40.49 25.33 31.05
CA GLY A 504 -40.89 24.41 32.13
C GLY A 504 -39.97 24.22 33.36
N GLU A 505 -40.02 25.12 34.35
CA GLU A 505 -39.63 24.77 35.74
C GLU A 505 -40.58 23.70 36.32
N PRO A 506 -40.09 22.85 37.25
CA PRO A 506 -40.47 23.11 38.65
C PRO A 506 -39.32 23.06 39.67
N GLN A 507 -39.49 23.83 40.74
CA GLN A 507 -38.50 24.09 41.78
C GLN A 507 -38.26 22.92 42.75
N ALA A 508 -37.01 22.73 43.19
CA ALA A 508 -36.72 22.16 44.52
C ALA A 508 -35.33 22.55 45.08
N LYS A 509 -35.32 23.02 46.34
CA LYS A 509 -34.18 23.11 47.28
C LYS A 509 -33.02 24.08 46.98
N ARG A 510 -33.20 25.31 47.46
CA ARG A 510 -32.12 26.04 48.17
C ARG A 510 -31.69 25.26 49.42
N GLU A 511 -30.43 25.35 49.82
CA GLU A 511 -30.02 25.97 51.12
C GLU A 511 -28.50 26.13 51.26
N LYS A 512 -28.06 27.38 51.50
CA LYS A 512 -26.90 27.82 52.34
C LYS A 512 -25.49 27.27 51.99
N THR A 513 -24.40 28.04 52.12
CA THR A 513 -24.13 29.06 53.15
C THR A 513 -23.18 30.14 52.62
N GLU A 514 -23.48 31.42 52.86
CA GLU A 514 -22.52 32.54 52.78
C GLU A 514 -21.59 32.48 54.03
N LEU A 515 -20.47 33.20 54.21
CA LEU A 515 -20.16 34.59 53.89
C LEU A 515 -18.72 34.86 54.39
N THR A 516 -17.86 35.62 53.69
CA THR A 516 -17.07 36.71 54.33
C THR A 516 -16.52 37.71 53.30
N GLN A 517 -16.65 39.00 53.61
CA GLN A 517 -15.97 40.15 52.99
C GLN A 517 -14.61 40.38 53.70
N ALA A 518 -13.67 41.24 53.29
CA ALA A 518 -13.25 41.88 52.03
C ALA A 518 -11.95 42.67 52.35
N PHE A 519 -11.19 43.17 51.35
CA PHE A 519 -10.59 44.54 51.28
C PHE A 519 -9.68 44.69 50.04
N GLN A 520 -9.26 45.93 49.74
CA GLN A 520 -8.61 46.37 48.49
C GLN A 520 -7.42 47.32 48.78
N VAL A 521 -6.82 47.92 47.74
CA VAL A 521 -5.69 48.89 47.71
C VAL A 521 -4.30 48.22 47.70
N GLY A 522 -3.34 48.60 46.84
CA GLY A 522 -3.36 49.62 45.77
C GLY A 522 -2.10 49.60 44.88
N CYS A 523 -2.06 50.43 43.84
CA CYS A 523 -0.99 50.48 42.82
C CYS A 523 0.26 51.28 43.27
N MET A 524 1.40 51.13 42.55
CA MET A 524 2.03 52.21 41.75
C MET A 524 3.26 51.73 40.94
N GLN A 525 3.39 52.26 39.71
CA GLN A 525 4.60 52.39 38.85
C GLN A 525 5.35 53.73 39.21
N PRO A 526 6.44 54.23 38.55
CA PRO A 526 7.01 54.01 37.20
C PRO A 526 8.57 53.84 37.22
N VAL A 527 9.45 54.15 36.23
CA VAL A 527 9.40 54.88 34.93
C VAL A 527 10.49 54.39 33.93
N LEU A 528 10.82 55.19 32.92
CA LEU A 528 11.76 54.99 31.80
C LEU A 528 13.17 55.57 32.05
N GLU A 529 14.19 55.14 31.29
CA GLU A 529 14.91 55.89 30.24
C GLU A 529 16.20 55.14 29.81
N SER A 530 16.47 54.88 28.53
CA SER A 530 16.90 55.74 27.39
C SER A 530 18.44 55.87 27.27
N GLY A 531 18.98 55.71 26.05
CA GLY A 531 20.42 55.78 25.76
C GLY A 531 20.83 55.00 24.49
N VAL A 532 21.65 55.59 23.62
CA VAL A 532 21.99 55.07 22.28
C VAL A 532 23.47 55.25 21.99
N GLN A 533 24.16 54.21 21.46
CA GLN A 533 25.12 54.33 20.34
C GLN A 533 25.68 52.98 19.84
N GLN A 534 26.23 52.98 18.62
CA GLN A 534 26.87 51.85 17.94
C GLN A 534 28.40 52.05 17.87
N ASN A 535 29.09 51.02 17.35
CA ASN A 535 30.13 51.07 16.30
C ASN A 535 31.62 50.70 16.59
N LEU A 536 32.12 49.81 15.71
CA LEU A 536 33.48 49.67 15.13
C LEU A 536 34.63 48.90 15.88
N LEU A 537 34.96 47.73 15.30
CA LEU A 537 36.30 47.21 14.88
C LEU A 537 37.50 47.08 15.87
N ASN A 538 37.91 45.81 16.13
CA ASN A 538 39.15 45.10 15.69
C ASN A 538 40.48 45.88 15.38
N PRO A 539 41.68 45.23 15.37
CA PRO A 539 42.11 43.87 15.85
C PRO A 539 43.55 43.84 16.52
N ILE A 540 44.25 42.66 16.51
CA ILE A 540 45.74 42.45 16.66
C ILE A 540 46.27 42.43 18.14
N HIS A 541 47.22 41.59 18.62
CA HIS A 541 48.15 40.58 18.04
C HIS A 541 48.46 39.37 18.99
N ASN A 542 48.92 38.25 18.41
CA ASN A 542 50.06 37.35 18.74
C ASN A 542 50.69 37.24 20.16
N GLU A 543 51.36 36.15 20.57
CA GLU A 543 51.75 34.85 19.94
C GLU A 543 51.29 33.65 20.86
N HIS A 544 51.57 32.35 20.71
CA HIS A 544 52.43 31.46 19.86
C HIS A 544 51.55 30.27 19.32
N ILE A 545 51.92 29.27 18.49
CA ILE A 545 53.16 28.52 18.14
C ILE A 545 53.64 27.61 19.31
N VAL A 546 54.11 26.36 19.21
CA VAL A 546 54.45 25.38 18.13
C VAL A 546 53.36 24.29 18.05
N ALA A 547 52.83 23.78 16.93
CA ALA A 547 53.27 23.56 15.54
C ALA A 547 53.94 22.18 15.23
N THR A 548 53.12 21.15 14.98
CA THR A 548 53.50 20.00 14.13
C THR A 548 52.33 19.60 13.23
N THR A 549 52.61 19.16 12.00
CA THR A 549 51.66 19.23 10.87
C THR A 549 51.38 17.86 10.27
N GLN A 550 50.13 17.55 9.87
CA GLN A 550 49.80 17.19 8.48
C GLN A 550 48.29 17.00 8.17
N THR A 551 47.84 17.83 7.23
CA THR A 551 46.91 17.53 6.12
C THR A 551 45.50 16.99 6.40
N ILE A 552 44.51 17.85 6.12
CA ILE A 552 43.07 17.57 6.10
C ILE A 552 42.65 16.80 4.83
N ARG A 553 41.71 15.85 4.98
CA ARG A 553 40.60 15.67 4.02
C ARG A 553 39.28 15.46 4.76
N GLN A 554 38.35 16.40 4.58
CA GLN A 554 36.99 16.30 5.12
C GLN A 554 36.14 15.36 4.25
N CYS A 555 35.30 14.55 4.91
CA CYS A 555 34.00 14.11 4.41
C CYS A 555 32.99 14.25 5.55
N SER A 556 31.75 14.57 5.23
CA SER A 556 30.73 14.95 6.21
C SER A 556 30.27 13.78 7.09
N ALA A 557 29.97 14.09 8.35
CA ALA A 557 29.35 13.17 9.30
C ALA A 557 27.98 13.72 9.74
N THR A 558 26.93 12.92 9.54
CA THR A 558 25.61 13.11 10.14
C THR A 558 25.16 11.76 10.68
N GLY A 559 25.48 11.49 11.95
CA GLY A 559 25.06 10.28 12.65
C GLY A 559 23.76 10.51 13.41
N ASN A 560 22.76 9.65 13.21
CA ASN A 560 21.57 9.65 14.04
C ASN A 560 21.93 9.14 15.44
N THR A 561 21.50 9.86 16.48
CA THR A 561 21.62 9.43 17.88
C THR A 561 20.24 9.18 18.45
N TYR A 562 20.06 8.12 19.23
CA TYR A 562 18.78 7.76 19.86
C TYR A 562 18.62 8.43 21.22
N THR A 563 17.42 8.98 21.47
CA THR A 563 16.80 9.17 22.79
C THR A 563 15.29 8.91 22.60
N ALA A 564 14.58 8.02 23.30
CA ALA A 564 14.77 7.41 24.62
C ALA A 564 14.43 8.32 25.81
N VAL A 565 13.15 8.70 25.87
CA VAL A 565 12.30 8.69 27.07
C VAL A 565 11.03 7.95 26.70
#